data_AF-A0A1M4S027-F1
#
_entry.id   AF-A0A1M4S027-F1
#
_cell.length_a   1.000
_cell.length_b   1.000
_cell.length_c   1.000
_cell.angle_alpha   90.00
_cell.angle_beta   90.00
_cell.angle_gamma   90.00
#
_symmetry.space_group_name_H-M   'P 1'
#
loop_
_entity.id
_entity.type
_entity.pdbx_description
1 polymer ?
#
loop_
_entity_poly.entity_id
_entity_poly.type
_entity_poly.pdbx_seq_one_letter_code
_entity_poly.pdbx_strand_id
1 'polypeptide(L)'
;MKNSLGWTVASALSLLVSGAVAEKAVAAGWKAVTGKPAPREEDQVLSYRLGEVVAFAVISGAVMTLTRQLTLRQAAKIHARRSGDVPGAGEAPALEA
;
A
#
# COMPACT_ATOMS: atom_id res chain seq x y z
N MET A 1 26.56 0.06 22.82
CA MET A 1 26.71 0.79 21.54
C MET A 1 27.19 -0.06 20.35
N LYS A 2 27.40 -1.39 20.49
CA LYS A 2 27.94 -2.23 19.39
C LYS A 2 26.85 -2.83 18.46
N ASN A 3 25.59 -2.85 18.90
CA ASN A 3 24.49 -3.48 18.17
C ASN A 3 23.82 -2.56 17.14
N SER A 4 24.06 -1.24 17.21
CA SER A 4 23.48 -0.28 16.27
C SER A 4 24.14 -0.36 14.90
N LEU A 5 25.44 -0.66 14.81
CA LEU A 5 26.15 -0.78 13.54
C LEU A 5 25.60 -1.90 12.65
N GLY A 6 25.34 -3.09 13.22
CA GLY A 6 24.73 -4.19 12.48
C GLY A 6 23.32 -3.87 12.01
N TRP A 7 22.52 -3.23 12.87
CA TRP A 7 21.18 -2.77 12.52
C TRP A 7 21.18 -1.68 11.43
N THR A 8 22.09 -0.71 11.53
CA THR A 8 22.23 0.37 10.54
C THR A 8 22.67 -0.17 9.19
N VAL A 9 23.65 -1.09 9.15
CA VAL A 9 24.09 -1.74 7.91
C VAL A 9 22.98 -2.57 7.30
N ALA A 10 22.26 -3.35 8.11
CA ALA A 10 21.11 -4.12 7.64
C ALA A 10 20.00 -3.21 7.07
N SER A 11 19.72 -2.08 7.73
CA SER A 11 18.73 -1.09 7.27
C SER A 11 19.18 -0.43 5.96
N ALA A 12 20.45 -0.05 5.86
CA ALA A 12 21.01 0.54 4.65
C ALA A 12 20.98 -0.45 3.46
N LEU A 13 21.37 -1.71 3.69
CA LEU A 13 21.27 -2.76 2.68
C LEU A 13 19.82 -3.02 2.27
N SER A 14 18.90 -3.02 3.23
CA SER A 14 17.47 -3.21 2.95
C SER A 14 16.93 -2.08 2.08
N LEU A 15 17.33 -0.84 2.33
CA LEU A 15 16.97 0.32 1.49
C LEU A 15 17.52 0.17 0.07
N LEU A 16 18.79 -0.23 -0.09
CA LEU A 16 19.40 -0.43 -1.41
C LEU A 16 18.70 -1.54 -2.21
N VAL A 17 18.45 -2.68 -1.57
CA VAL A 17 17.73 -3.81 -2.20
C VAL A 17 16.31 -3.38 -2.54
N SER A 18 15.62 -2.66 -1.64
CA SER A 18 14.27 -2.15 -1.90
C SER A 18 14.25 -1.18 -3.08
N GLY A 19 15.27 -0.33 -3.23
CA GLY A 19 15.39 0.56 -4.39
C GLY A 19 15.49 -0.22 -5.70
N ALA A 20 16.37 -1.21 -5.76
CA ALA A 20 16.54 -2.05 -6.96
C ALA A 20 15.27 -2.86 -7.29
N VAL A 21 14.59 -3.38 -6.27
CA VAL A 21 13.31 -4.10 -6.45
C VAL A 21 12.21 -3.15 -6.90
N ALA A 22 12.13 -1.94 -6.34
CA ALA A 22 11.16 -0.93 -6.74
C ALA A 22 11.33 -0.55 -8.21
N GLU A 23 12.56 -0.34 -8.68
CA GLU A 23 12.84 -0.03 -10.08
C GLU A 23 12.36 -1.16 -11.02
N LYS A 24 12.63 -2.42 -10.65
CA LYS A 24 12.15 -3.59 -11.40
C LYS A 24 10.62 -3.68 -11.38
N ALA A 25 9.99 -3.44 -10.24
CA ALA A 25 8.54 -3.49 -10.09
C ALA A 25 7.85 -2.38 -10.92
N VAL A 26 8.39 -1.17 -10.90
CA VAL A 26 7.89 -0.05 -11.71
C VAL A 26 8.08 -0.34 -13.19
N ALA A 27 9.26 -0.78 -13.62
CA ALA A 27 9.52 -1.11 -15.02
C ALA A 27 8.61 -2.26 -15.53
N ALA A 28 8.40 -3.29 -14.71
CA ALA A 28 7.52 -4.41 -15.03
C ALA A 28 6.05 -3.97 -15.06
N GLY A 29 5.61 -3.18 -14.08
CA GLY A 29 4.28 -2.61 -14.03
C GLY A 29 4.01 -1.75 -15.26
N TRP A 30 4.92 -0.83 -15.59
CA TRP A 30 4.81 0.03 -16.76
C TRP A 30 4.71 -0.77 -18.06
N LYS A 31 5.58 -1.77 -18.23
CA LYS A 31 5.52 -2.68 -19.38
C LYS A 31 4.21 -3.46 -19.44
N ALA A 32 3.65 -3.86 -18.29
CA ALA A 32 2.39 -4.58 -18.24
C ALA A 32 1.19 -3.72 -18.68
N VAL A 33 1.14 -2.44 -18.30
CA VAL A 33 0.03 -1.55 -18.71
C VAL A 33 0.22 -0.95 -20.10
N THR A 34 1.43 -0.57 -20.47
CA THR A 34 1.68 0.18 -21.73
C THR A 34 2.25 -0.69 -22.86
N GLY A 35 2.70 -1.91 -22.57
CA GLY A 35 3.38 -2.79 -23.53
C GLY A 35 4.78 -2.33 -23.94
N LYS A 36 5.25 -1.18 -23.45
CA LYS A 36 6.52 -0.54 -23.83
C LYS A 36 7.46 -0.42 -22.61
N PRO A 37 8.79 -0.39 -22.81
CA PRO A 37 9.72 -0.15 -21.70
C PRO A 37 9.46 1.22 -21.07
N ALA A 38 9.66 1.31 -19.74
CA ALA A 38 9.45 2.54 -18.98
C ALA A 38 10.34 3.68 -19.53
N PRO A 39 9.75 4.85 -19.89
CA PRO A 39 10.50 6.03 -20.30
C PRO A 39 11.47 6.46 -19.19
N ARG A 40 12.69 6.82 -19.57
CA ARG A 40 13.66 7.44 -18.65
C ARG A 40 13.40 8.94 -18.58
N GLU A 41 13.69 9.55 -17.44
CA GLU A 41 13.21 10.88 -17.01
C GLU A 41 13.54 12.07 -17.93
N GLU A 42 14.35 11.88 -18.97
CA GLU A 42 14.92 12.97 -19.76
C GLU A 42 13.93 13.65 -20.72
N ASP A 43 12.79 13.03 -21.03
CA ASP A 43 12.09 13.39 -22.27
C ASP A 43 10.92 14.40 -22.15
N GLN A 44 10.25 14.60 -21.01
CA GLN A 44 8.92 15.27 -21.04
C GLN A 44 8.56 16.08 -19.78
N VAL A 45 9.28 17.18 -19.56
CA VAL A 45 9.12 18.04 -18.36
C VAL A 45 7.92 19.01 -18.41
N LEU A 46 7.29 19.26 -19.57
CA LEU A 46 6.35 20.39 -19.71
C LEU A 46 4.87 20.04 -19.50
N SER A 47 4.45 18.77 -19.71
CA SER A 47 3.08 18.31 -19.45
C SER A 47 2.85 17.80 -18.01
N TYR A 48 3.89 17.86 -17.17
CA TYR A 48 3.99 17.11 -15.93
C TYR A 48 3.08 17.68 -14.82
N ARG A 49 2.96 19.00 -14.65
CA ARG A 49 2.44 19.57 -13.38
C ARG A 49 0.96 19.26 -13.06
N LEU A 50 0.06 19.21 -14.05
CA LEU A 50 -1.35 18.82 -13.83
C LEU A 50 -1.54 17.31 -13.86
N GLY A 51 -0.87 16.63 -14.80
CA GLY A 51 -0.89 15.17 -14.90
C GLY A 51 -0.30 14.49 -13.67
N GLU A 52 0.75 15.06 -13.08
CA GLU A 52 1.44 14.59 -11.88
C GLU A 52 0.56 14.74 -10.64
N VAL A 53 -0.17 15.86 -10.50
CA VAL A 53 -1.13 16.03 -9.40
C VAL A 53 -2.27 15.01 -9.51
N VAL A 54 -2.81 14.81 -10.72
CA VAL A 54 -3.87 13.83 -10.95
C VAL A 54 -3.36 12.40 -10.74
N ALA A 55 -2.18 12.07 -11.27
CA ALA A 55 -1.56 10.76 -11.10
C ALA A 55 -1.26 10.48 -9.62
N PHE A 56 -0.70 11.45 -8.90
CA PHE A 56 -0.46 11.35 -7.48
C PHE A 56 -1.78 11.12 -6.72
N ALA A 57 -2.81 11.90 -7.00
CA ALA A 57 -4.12 11.75 -6.36
C ALA A 57 -4.73 10.37 -6.62
N VAL A 58 -4.67 9.87 -7.85
CA VAL A 58 -5.18 8.54 -8.22
C VAL A 58 -4.40 7.43 -7.49
N ILE A 59 -3.07 7.51 -7.49
CA ILE A 59 -2.20 6.53 -6.83
C ILE A 59 -2.44 6.57 -5.31
N SER A 60 -2.43 7.75 -4.70
CA SER A 60 -2.70 7.91 -3.26
C SER A 60 -4.09 7.42 -2.89
N GLY A 61 -5.11 7.75 -3.67
CA GLY A 61 -6.48 7.27 -3.46
C GLY A 61 -6.58 5.75 -3.53
N ALA A 62 -5.93 5.14 -4.52
CA ALA A 62 -5.87 3.69 -4.67
C ALA A 62 -5.16 3.03 -3.47
N VAL A 63 -3.98 3.53 -3.08
CA VAL A 63 -3.21 3.02 -1.94
C VAL A 63 -4.01 3.14 -0.64
N MET A 64 -4.65 4.28 -0.39
CA MET A 64 -5.48 4.51 0.80
C MET A 64 -6.66 3.54 0.85
N THR A 65 -7.32 3.32 -0.30
CA THR A 65 -8.44 2.38 -0.42
C THR A 65 -8.01 0.95 -0.14
N LEU A 66 -6.90 0.51 -0.74
CA LEU A 66 -6.32 -0.81 -0.51
C LEU A 66 -5.94 -0.99 0.97
N THR A 67 -5.31 0.01 1.56
CA THR A 67 -4.93 0.00 2.98
C THR A 67 -6.16 -0.17 3.85
N ARG A 68 -7.22 0.63 3.63
CA ARG A 68 -8.48 0.52 4.36
C ARG A 68 -9.09 -0.87 4.23
N GLN A 69 -9.13 -1.43 3.03
CA GLN A 69 -9.67 -2.77 2.79
C GLN A 69 -8.86 -3.84 3.53
N LEU A 70 -7.54 -3.76 3.52
CA LEU A 70 -6.67 -4.67 4.26
C LEU A 70 -6.86 -4.52 5.78
N THR A 71 -6.97 -3.29 6.28
CA THR A 71 -7.24 -3.04 7.70
C THR A 71 -8.57 -3.62 8.13
N LEU A 72 -9.64 -3.42 7.35
CA LEU A 72 -10.96 -3.98 7.66
C LEU A 72 -10.95 -5.51 7.62
N ARG A 73 -10.26 -6.11 6.64
CA ARG A 73 -10.07 -7.56 6.57
C ARG A 73 -9.30 -8.10 7.77
N GLN A 74 -8.24 -7.41 8.18
CA GLN A 74 -7.48 -7.77 9.38
C GLN A 74 -8.32 -7.62 10.65
N ALA A 75 -9.07 -6.52 10.78
CA ALA A 75 -9.96 -6.29 11.91
C ALA A 75 -11.03 -7.38 12.00
N ALA A 76 -11.66 -7.75 10.88
CA ALA A 76 -12.59 -8.87 10.82
C ALA A 76 -11.94 -10.20 11.21
N LYS A 77 -10.72 -10.47 10.75
CA LYS A 77 -9.97 -11.70 11.10
C LYS A 77 -9.59 -11.74 12.59
N ILE A 78 -9.23 -10.59 13.17
CA ILE A 78 -8.88 -10.47 14.59
C ILE A 78 -10.15 -10.57 15.45
N HIS A 79 -11.25 -9.92 15.06
CA HIS A 79 -12.55 -10.08 15.70
C HIS A 79 -13.02 -11.53 15.63
N ALA A 80 -13.00 -12.19 14.47
CA ALA A 80 -13.37 -13.60 14.34
C ALA A 80 -12.51 -14.52 15.24
N ARG A 81 -11.22 -14.22 15.40
CA ARG A 81 -10.33 -14.95 16.31
C ARG A 81 -10.60 -14.68 17.80
N ARG A 82 -11.13 -13.50 18.15
CA ARG A 82 -11.43 -13.11 19.55
C ARG A 82 -12.86 -13.42 19.98
N SER A 83 -13.83 -13.40 19.05
CA SER A 83 -15.25 -13.49 19.37
C SER A 83 -15.70 -14.92 19.63
N GLY A 84 -15.23 -15.92 18.88
CA GLY A 84 -15.71 -17.29 19.06
C GLY A 84 -17.23 -17.47 18.96
N ASP A 85 -17.96 -16.47 18.45
CA ASP A 85 -19.41 -16.36 18.60
C ASP A 85 -20.12 -16.14 17.26
N VAL A 86 -21.26 -16.82 17.13
CA VAL A 86 -22.06 -17.03 15.92
C VAL A 86 -22.93 -15.79 15.64
N PRO A 87 -23.11 -15.35 14.38
CA PRO A 87 -23.99 -14.23 14.07
C PRO A 87 -25.46 -14.62 14.30
N GLY A 88 -26.16 -13.95 15.24
CA GLY A 88 -27.62 -14.07 15.38
C GLY A 88 -28.26 -13.75 16.74
N ALA A 89 -27.51 -13.49 17.82
CA ALA A 89 -28.09 -13.47 19.18
C ALA A 89 -28.42 -12.09 19.79
N GLY A 90 -28.88 -11.08 19.03
CA GLY A 90 -29.22 -9.83 19.72
C GLY A 90 -29.91 -8.68 18.98
N GLU A 91 -30.35 -8.84 17.74
CA GLU A 91 -31.40 -7.95 17.23
C GLU A 91 -32.75 -8.43 17.79
N ALA A 92 -33.16 -7.91 18.95
CA ALA A 92 -34.58 -7.76 19.28
C ALA A 92 -34.75 -6.67 20.36
N PRO A 93 -35.80 -5.83 20.23
CA PRO A 93 -35.79 -4.44 20.63
C PRO A 93 -36.25 -4.23 22.08
N ALA A 94 -35.64 -3.27 22.77
CA ALA A 94 -36.19 -2.69 23.99
C ALA A 94 -36.22 -1.16 23.82
N LEU A 95 -37.18 -0.72 23.01
CA LEU A 95 -37.89 0.54 23.25
C LEU A 95 -38.85 0.27 24.43
N GLU A 96 -39.12 1.31 25.23
CA GLU A 96 -39.99 1.34 26.44
C GLU A 96 -39.28 0.93 27.75
N ALA A 97 -39.33 1.67 28.86
CA ALA A 97 -40.25 2.73 29.32
C ALA A 97 -39.54 3.75 30.23
#